data_AF-A0A2N3EKQ0-F1
#
_entry.id   AF-A0A2N3EKQ0-F1
#
_cell.length_a   1.000
_cell.length_b   1.000
_cell.length_c   1.000
_cell.angle_alpha   90.00
_cell.angle_beta   90.00
_cell.angle_gamma   90.00
#
_symmetry.space_group_name_H-M   'P 1'
#
loop_
_entity.id
_entity.type
_entity.pdbx_description
1 polymer ?
#
loop_
_entity_poly.entity_id
_entity_poly.type
_entity_poly.pdbx_seq_one_letter_code
_entity_poly.pdbx_strand_id
1 'polypeptide(L)' 'RREMLAAAMETLNEREIHILTERRLKDDPATLEDLSQEYGISRERVRQIEVRAFEKLQKAMKNAARDQADQRREALAEF' A
#
# COMPACT_ATOMS: atom_id res chain seq x y z
N ARG A 1 -12.91 -5.82 2.21
CA ARG A 1 -11.75 -5.50 1.33
C ARG A 1 -11.44 -4.01 1.29
N ARG A 2 -12.39 -3.11 0.98
CA ARG A 2 -12.15 -1.65 0.95
C ARG A 2 -11.60 -1.10 2.28
N GLU A 3 -12.17 -1.52 3.41
CA GLU A 3 -11.73 -1.08 4.74
C GLU A 3 -10.30 -1.55 5.09
N MET A 4 -9.97 -2.80 4.76
CA MET A 4 -8.60 -3.31 4.97
C MET A 4 -7.58 -2.56 4.11
N LEU A 5 -7.96 -2.21 2.88
CA LEU A 5 -7.10 -1.42 2.01
C LEU A 5 -6.90 -0.01 2.59
N ALA A 6 -7.96 0.62 3.10
CA ALA A 6 -7.87 1.93 3.74
C ALA A 6 -6.93 1.90 4.96
N ALA A 7 -7.11 0.94 5.87
CA ALA A 7 -6.23 0.77 7.03
C ALA A 7 -4.77 0.46 6.62
N ALA A 8 -4.57 -0.31 5.55
CA ALA A 8 -3.24 -0.59 5.05
C ALA A 8 -2.56 0.64 4.40
N MET A 9 -3.34 1.52 3.77
CA MET A 9 -2.85 2.79 3.22
C MET A 9 -2.37 3.75 4.31
N GLU A 10 -2.95 3.71 5.52
CA GLU A 10 -2.49 4.52 6.66
C GLU A 10 -1.06 4.20 7.11
N THR A 11 -0.53 3.02 6.75
CA THR A 11 0.86 2.63 7.05
C THR A 11 1.89 3.22 6.09
N LEU A 12 1.42 3.83 5.00
CA LEU A 12 2.23 4.47 3.99
C LEU A 12 2.29 5.98 4.25
N ASN A 13 3.43 6.60 3.94
CA ASN A 13 3.50 8.06 3.92
C ASN A 13 2.88 8.62 2.62
N GLU A 14 2.60 9.92 2.60
CA GLU A 14 1.97 10.59 1.44
C GLU A 14 2.70 10.32 0.12
N ARG A 15 4.03 10.30 0.14
CA ARG A 15 4.85 10.06 -1.04
C ARG A 15 4.77 8.60 -1.53
N GLU A 16 4.73 7.66 -0.60
CA GLU A 16 4.52 6.23 -0.87
C GLU A 16 3.12 5.99 -1.44
N ILE A 17 2.09 6.63 -0.86
CA ILE A 17 0.70 6.56 -1.34
C ILE A 17 0.61 7.12 -2.77
N HIS A 18 1.19 8.29 -3.01
CA HIS A 18 1.14 8.92 -4.33
C HIS A 18 1.83 8.05 -5.39
N ILE A 19 3.09 7.65 -5.17
CA ILE A 19 3.83 6.81 -6.13
C ILE A 19 3.11 5.49 -6.40
N LEU A 20 2.56 4.85 -5.37
CA LEU A 20 1.84 3.59 -5.54
C LEU A 20 0.52 3.80 -6.32
N THR A 21 -0.19 4.90 -6.05
CA THR A 21 -1.44 5.25 -6.73
C THR A 21 -1.19 5.53 -8.20
N GLU A 22 -0.26 6.44 -8.49
CA GLU A 22 0.11 6.85 -9.85
C GLU A 22 0.59 5.68 -10.71
N ARG A 23 1.34 4.72 -10.13
CA ARG A 23 1.94 3.61 -10.89
C ARG A 23 1.08 2.35 -10.97
N ARG A 24 0.15 2.13 -10.04
CA ARG A 24 -0.57 0.84 -9.90
C ARG A 24 -2.07 0.93 -9.82
N LEU A 25 -2.63 2.07 -9.41
CA LEU A 25 -4.06 2.22 -9.14
C LEU A 25 -4.78 3.09 -10.16
N LYS A 26 -4.04 3.83 -11.00
CA LYS A 26 -4.59 4.57 -12.14
C LYS A 26 -4.70 3.70 -13.39
N ASP A 27 -5.70 4.01 -14.22
CA ASP A 27 -5.91 3.36 -15.52
C ASP A 27 -4.78 3.69 -16.51
N ASP A 28 -4.23 4.90 -16.42
CA ASP A 28 -3.05 5.34 -17.16
C ASP A 28 -1.89 5.56 -16.18
N PRO A 29 -1.03 4.55 -15.96
CA PRO A 29 -0.02 4.61 -14.92
C PRO A 29 1.17 5.49 -15.31
N ALA A 30 1.55 6.40 -14.42
CA ALA A 30 2.73 7.25 -14.60
C ALA A 30 4.01 6.41 -14.72
N THR A 31 4.96 6.85 -15.55
CA THR A 31 6.25 6.17 -15.67
C THR A 31 7.16 6.51 -14.49
N LEU A 32 8.27 5.77 -14.34
CA LEU A 32 9.30 6.13 -13.36
C LEU A 32 9.94 7.47 -13.69
N GLU A 33 9.94 7.85 -14.98
CA GLU A 33 10.53 9.09 -15.45
C GLU A 33 9.67 10.29 -15.06
N ASP A 34 8.35 10.22 -15.28
CA ASP A 34 7.41 11.29 -14.90
C ASP A 34 7.54 11.61 -13.41
N LEU A 35 7.49 10.58 -12.56
CA LEU A 35 7.62 10.73 -11.11
C LEU A 35 9.03 11.13 -10.68
N SER A 36 10.06 10.77 -11.45
CA SER A 36 11.44 11.21 -11.17
C SER A 36 11.59 12.72 -11.36
N GLN A 37 10.96 13.26 -12.41
CA GLN A 37 10.94 14.68 -12.71
C GLN A 37 10.10 15.45 -11.69
N GLU A 38 8.90 14.96 -11.37
CA GLU A 38 7.99 15.57 -10.40
C GLU A 38 8.65 15.73 -9.02
N TYR A 39 9.34 14.69 -8.56
CA TYR A 39 9.94 14.67 -7.24
C TYR A 39 11.41 15.10 -7.17
N GLY A 40 12.04 15.41 -8.30
CA GLY A 40 13.45 15.78 -8.39
C GLY A 40 14.41 14.70 -7.85
N ILE A 41 14.10 13.41 -8.07
CA ILE A 41 14.91 12.28 -7.62
C ILE A 41 15.19 11.32 -8.79
N SER A 42 16.16 10.41 -8.64
CA SER A 42 16.43 9.43 -9.70
C SER A 42 15.27 8.43 -9.89
N ARG A 43 15.16 7.88 -11.10
CA ARG A 43 14.20 6.80 -11.42
C ARG A 43 14.35 5.59 -10.50
N GLU A 44 15.60 5.22 -10.16
CA GLU A 44 15.85 4.13 -9.22
C GLU A 44 15.35 4.48 -7.81
N ARG A 45 15.45 5.74 -7.39
CA ARG A 45 14.89 6.17 -6.11
C ARG A 45 13.37 6.07 -6.08
N VAL A 46 12.69 6.43 -7.18
CA VAL A 46 11.23 6.24 -7.31
C VAL A 46 10.89 4.75 -7.22
N ARG A 47 11.62 3.89 -7.93
CA ARG A 47 11.44 2.43 -7.89
C ARG A 47 11.62 1.87 -6.48
N GLN A 48 12.63 2.30 -5.75
CA GLN A 48 12.84 1.88 -4.35
C GLN A 48 11.66 2.26 -3.46
N ILE A 49 11.11 3.48 -3.64
CA ILE A 49 9.93 3.92 -2.88
C ILE A 49 8.71 3.08 -3.26
N GLU A 50 8.49 2.81 -4.55
CA GLU A 50 7.40 1.95 -5.03
C GLU A 50 7.46 0.56 -4.39
N VAL A 51 8.63 -0.10 -4.44
CA VAL A 51 8.83 -1.44 -3.88
C VAL A 51 8.57 -1.43 -2.38
N ARG A 52 9.14 -0.46 -1.65
CA ARG A 52 8.95 -0.35 -0.19
C ARG A 52 7.50 -0.10 0.18
N ALA A 53 6.80 0.76 -0.57
CA ALA A 53 5.38 1.03 -0.37
C ALA A 53 4.55 -0.25 -0.59
N PHE A 54 4.85 -1.00 -1.65
CA PHE A 54 4.17 -2.25 -1.94
C PHE A 54 4.39 -3.32 -0.86
N GLU A 55 5.62 -3.47 -0.36
CA GLU A 55 5.94 -4.40 0.73
C GLU A 55 5.20 -4.05 2.03
N LYS A 56 5.16 -2.76 2.40
CA LYS A 56 4.38 -2.27 3.55
C LYS A 56 2.90 -2.59 3.38
N LEU A 57 2.33 -2.30 2.21
CA LEU A 57 0.94 -2.59 1.89
C LEU A 57 0.63 -4.08 2.02
N GLN A 58 1.46 -4.96 1.45
CA GLN A 58 1.29 -6.41 1.55
C GLN A 58 1.33 -6.88 3.00
N LYS A 59 2.26 -6.36 3.80
CA LYS A 59 2.38 -6.71 5.23
C LYS A 59 1.14 -6.26 6.01
N ALA A 60 0.71 -5.02 5.84
CA ALA A 60 -0.48 -4.48 6.51
C ALA A 60 -1.74 -5.28 6.13
N MET A 61 -1.91 -5.61 4.85
CA MET A 61 -3.01 -6.44 4.38
C MET A 61 -3.03 -7.84 5.00
N LYS A 62 -1.85 -8.48 5.11
CA LYS A 62 -1.71 -9.80 5.74
C LYS A 62 -2.04 -9.76 7.23
N ASN A 63 -1.65 -8.69 7.92
CA ASN A 63 -1.96 -8.50 9.34
C ASN A 63 -3.46 -8.28 9.52
N ALA A 64 -4.07 -7.36 8.77
CA ALA A 64 -5.50 -7.10 8.84
C ALA A 64 -6.36 -8.35 8.56
N ALA A 65 -5.93 -9.20 7.64
CA ALA A 65 -6.60 -10.47 7.36
C ALA A 65 -6.50 -11.48 8.51
N ARG A 66 -5.35 -11.51 9.22
CA ARG A 66 -5.17 -12.35 10.41
C ARG A 66 -6.02 -11.86 11.58
N ASP A 67 -5.98 -10.56 11.85
CA ASP A 67 -6.73 -9.96 12.95
C ASP A 67 -8.24 -10.20 12.79
N GLN A 68 -8.77 -10.06 11.56
CA GLN A 68 -10.17 -10.41 11.29
C GLN A 68 -10.48 -11.89 11.49
N ALA A 69 -9.55 -12.80 11.14
CA ALA A 69 -9.76 -14.22 11.33
C ALA A 69 -9.76 -14.60 12.82
N ASP A 70 -8.87 -13.98 13.61
CA ASP A 70 -8.83 -14.17 15.06
C ASP A 70 -10.09 -13.60 15.74
N GLN A 71 -10.50 -12.37 15.39
CA GLN A 71 -11.76 -11.77 15.87
C GLN A 71 -12.98 -12.65 15.54
N ARG A 72 -13.04 -13.21 14.33
CA ARG A 72 -14.12 -14.11 13.93
C ARG A 72 -14.09 -15.43 14.70
N ARG A 73 -12.91 -15.96 15.04
CA ARG A 73 -12.77 -17.17 15.86
C ARG A 73 -13.23 -16.93 17.28
N GLU A 74 -12.84 -15.82 17.89
CA GLU A 74 -13.25 -15.44 19.25
C GLU A 74 -14.77 -15.24 19.33
N ALA A 75 -15.36 -14.49 18.40
CA ALA A 75 -16.80 -14.27 18.35
C ALA A 75 -17.60 -15.58 18.23
N LEU A 76 -17.06 -16.61 17.58
CA LEU A 76 -17.70 -17.93 17.47
C LEU A 76 -17.52 -18.80 18.72
N ALA A 77 -16.54 -18.51 19.57
CA ALA A 77 -16.28 -19.25 20.81
C ALA A 77 -17.08 -18.70 22.01
N GLU A 78 -17.65 -17.50 21.89
CA GLU A 78 -18.50 -16.87 22.92
C GLU A 78 -19.99 -17.29 22.85
N PHE A 79 -20.37 -18.10 21.84
CA PHE A 79 -21.70 -18.69 21.70
C PHE A 79 -21.69 -20.19 22.06
#